data_AF-A0A8I1ARJ6-F1
#
_entry.id   AF-A0A8I1ARJ6-F1
#
_cell.length_a   1.000
_cell.length_b   1.000
_cell.length_c   1.000
_cell.angle_alpha   90.00
_cell.angle_beta   90.00
_cell.angle_gamma   90.00
#
_symmetry.space_group_name_H-M   'P 1'
#
loop_
_entity.id
_entity.type
_entity.pdbx_description
1 polymer ?
#
loop_
_entity_poly.entity_id
_entity_poly.type
_entity_poly.pdbx_seq_one_letter_code
_entity_poly.pdbx_strand_id
1 'polypeptide(L)'
;MAEQIFDSTDEKYLAWMKLHRTGFVLNTTRNESTYAVLHKSGCHHISTYTKQYAVNAFTGENYIKICSDTPADLEAWSEKNRPRSTLVSCQTCLPDEMAQRNCVDSRPKPKLAYSKFCASLGCPMRNIVWSWSAVNHELGRAVFSVWEDGLVGGRVVMWHKADLQYKDRNGGKEKIEILEASIAKRYETYGILCKAKDTDAEPRERASYDDQSLLVLRIVDEPDGLIAYVIGETTAEAIRLGQGLNHVMPVQYAIDDLAIDPMGHAQVDRASHVRNDFKRNPAIRARVLELANGQCEHCGKEGFLTTGGGRYLEAHHVIALADQGHDTVDNVIALCSEHHREAHYGAEAEQLEAAFLRKIADRKIGSNKLESD
;
A
#
# COMPACT_ATOMS: atom_id res chain seq x y z
N MET A 1 -9.41 8.55 29.61
CA MET A 1 -9.92 7.90 30.84
C MET A 1 -8.89 6.86 31.27
N ALA A 2 -8.88 6.41 32.52
CA ALA A 2 -7.94 5.39 32.96
C ALA A 2 -8.19 4.05 32.23
N GLU A 3 -7.12 3.35 31.89
CA GLU A 3 -7.15 2.03 31.29
C GLU A 3 -7.90 1.02 32.17
N GLN A 4 -8.72 0.18 31.56
CA GLN A 4 -9.46 -0.86 32.27
C GLN A 4 -8.91 -2.25 31.92
N ILE A 5 -8.48 -2.99 32.93
CA ILE A 5 -7.89 -4.32 32.77
C ILE A 5 -8.96 -5.38 33.04
N PHE A 6 -9.16 -6.28 32.07
CA PHE A 6 -9.99 -7.46 32.20
C PHE A 6 -9.13 -8.72 32.14
N ASP A 7 -9.12 -9.48 33.23
CA ASP A 7 -8.15 -10.54 33.46
C ASP A 7 -8.76 -11.79 34.11
N SER A 8 -10.09 -11.91 34.15
CA SER A 8 -10.75 -12.97 34.93
C SER A 8 -12.13 -13.38 34.42
N THR A 9 -12.90 -12.49 33.79
CA THR A 9 -14.27 -12.80 33.32
C THR A 9 -14.59 -12.15 31.97
N ASP A 10 -15.00 -12.97 30.99
CA ASP A 10 -15.33 -12.48 29.64
C ASP A 10 -16.63 -11.66 29.65
N GLU A 11 -17.57 -11.92 30.56
CA GLU A 11 -18.84 -11.20 30.65
C GLU A 11 -18.65 -9.69 30.78
N LYS A 12 -17.79 -9.25 31.73
CA LYS A 12 -17.51 -7.83 31.97
C LYS A 12 -16.77 -7.20 30.79
N TYR A 13 -15.87 -7.94 30.18
CA TYR A 13 -15.11 -7.51 29.01
C TYR A 13 -16.01 -7.33 27.77
N LEU A 14 -16.87 -8.30 27.49
CA LEU A 14 -17.84 -8.23 26.39
C LEU A 14 -18.88 -7.12 26.64
N ALA A 15 -19.29 -6.90 27.89
CA ALA A 15 -20.17 -5.78 28.26
C ALA A 15 -19.51 -4.42 28.02
N TRP A 16 -18.23 -4.27 28.37
CA TRP A 16 -17.45 -3.07 28.09
C TRP A 16 -17.40 -2.80 26.58
N MET A 17 -17.08 -3.80 25.75
CA MET A 17 -17.04 -3.62 24.30
C MET A 17 -18.38 -3.19 23.70
N LYS A 18 -19.51 -3.63 24.26
CA LYS A 18 -20.85 -3.19 23.81
C LYS A 18 -21.12 -1.72 24.09
N LEU A 19 -20.60 -1.20 25.21
CA LEU A 19 -20.77 0.20 25.62
C LEU A 19 -19.76 1.12 24.90
N HIS A 20 -18.53 0.64 24.70
CA HIS A 20 -17.41 1.37 24.10
C HIS A 20 -17.19 0.92 22.65
N ARG A 21 -18.17 1.17 21.77
CA ARG A 21 -18.12 0.70 20.37
C ARG A 21 -16.97 1.28 19.54
N THR A 22 -16.48 2.46 19.90
CA THR A 22 -15.34 3.13 19.27
C THR A 22 -14.03 2.95 20.05
N GLY A 23 -14.05 2.16 21.13
CA GLY A 23 -12.89 1.93 21.98
C GLY A 23 -11.89 0.94 21.39
N PHE A 24 -10.77 0.79 22.08
CA PHE A 24 -9.62 -0.02 21.68
C PHE A 24 -9.31 -1.06 22.76
N VAL A 25 -8.77 -2.18 22.31
CA VAL A 25 -8.41 -3.31 23.17
C VAL A 25 -7.01 -3.77 22.84
N LEU A 26 -6.12 -3.71 23.82
CA LEU A 26 -4.81 -4.36 23.78
C LEU A 26 -4.95 -5.79 24.30
N ASN A 27 -4.71 -6.75 23.42
CA ASN A 27 -4.63 -8.16 23.75
C ASN A 27 -3.18 -8.55 24.03
N THR A 28 -2.88 -9.00 25.24
CA THR A 28 -1.55 -9.45 25.63
C THR A 28 -1.67 -10.60 26.63
N THR A 29 -0.55 -11.20 27.04
CA THR A 29 -0.55 -12.27 28.02
C THR A 29 -0.47 -11.76 29.46
N ARG A 30 -0.95 -12.57 30.40
CA ARG A 30 -0.87 -12.29 31.85
C ARG A 30 0.57 -12.21 32.33
N ASN A 31 1.41 -13.13 31.86
CA ASN A 31 2.85 -13.15 32.11
C ASN A 31 3.60 -12.25 31.13
N GLU A 32 4.84 -11.91 31.46
CA GLU A 32 5.73 -11.15 30.57
C GLU A 32 5.89 -11.87 29.22
N SER A 33 5.68 -11.13 28.14
CA SER A 33 5.72 -11.65 26.77
C SER A 33 6.02 -10.53 25.78
N THR A 34 6.50 -10.91 24.60
CA THR A 34 6.63 -10.03 23.43
C THR A 34 5.29 -9.81 22.72
N TYR A 35 4.28 -10.61 23.04
CA TYR A 35 2.96 -10.60 22.42
C TYR A 35 2.09 -9.44 22.95
N ALA A 36 1.84 -8.46 22.09
CA ALA A 36 0.96 -7.33 22.36
C ALA A 36 0.27 -6.94 21.04
N VAL A 37 -1.03 -7.25 20.92
CA VAL A 37 -1.81 -6.96 19.71
C VAL A 37 -2.91 -5.96 20.00
N LEU A 38 -2.91 -4.82 19.31
CA LEU A 38 -3.94 -3.81 19.40
C LEU A 38 -5.14 -4.17 18.51
N HIS A 39 -6.35 -3.95 19.01
CA HIS A 39 -7.60 -4.23 18.31
C HIS A 39 -8.64 -3.10 18.50
N LYS A 40 -9.62 -3.03 17.58
CA LYS A 40 -10.86 -2.27 17.76
C LYS A 40 -11.85 -3.05 18.62
N SER A 41 -12.63 -2.33 19.42
CA SER A 41 -13.80 -2.88 20.10
C SER A 41 -14.72 -3.57 19.10
N GLY A 42 -15.12 -4.81 19.39
CA GLY A 42 -15.96 -5.62 18.51
C GLY A 42 -15.21 -6.46 17.46
N CYS A 43 -13.88 -6.39 17.37
CA CYS A 43 -13.11 -7.23 16.45
C CYS A 43 -13.38 -8.73 16.69
N HIS A 44 -13.71 -9.48 15.63
CA HIS A 44 -14.12 -10.89 15.71
C HIS A 44 -13.08 -11.79 16.40
N HIS A 45 -11.78 -11.51 16.23
CA HIS A 45 -10.68 -12.24 16.86
C HIS A 45 -10.69 -12.21 18.39
N ILE A 46 -11.34 -11.20 18.98
CA ILE A 46 -11.39 -10.98 20.43
C ILE A 46 -12.82 -10.94 20.98
N SER A 47 -13.83 -11.14 20.13
CA SER A 47 -15.24 -11.01 20.50
C SER A 47 -16.08 -12.25 20.19
N THR A 48 -15.58 -13.20 19.40
CA THR A 48 -16.37 -14.36 18.95
C THR A 48 -15.76 -15.70 19.35
N TYR A 49 -16.57 -16.51 20.03
CA TYR A 49 -16.19 -17.88 20.36
C TYR A 49 -16.30 -18.78 19.12
N THR A 50 -15.20 -19.43 18.72
CA THR A 50 -15.23 -20.64 17.89
C THR A 50 -15.57 -21.86 18.76
N LYS A 51 -16.02 -22.95 18.14
CA LYS A 51 -16.57 -24.16 18.80
C LYS A 51 -15.62 -24.88 19.79
N GLN A 52 -14.37 -24.43 19.96
CA GLN A 52 -13.32 -25.11 20.73
C GLN A 52 -12.80 -24.30 21.94
N TYR A 53 -13.32 -23.11 22.23
CA TYR A 53 -12.79 -22.29 23.31
C TYR A 53 -13.31 -22.70 24.70
N ALA A 54 -12.43 -22.60 25.70
CA ALA A 54 -12.75 -22.76 27.11
C ALA A 54 -13.64 -21.63 27.64
N VAL A 55 -14.29 -21.86 28.80
CA VAL A 55 -15.01 -20.82 29.53
C VAL A 55 -14.01 -19.71 29.92
N ASN A 56 -14.36 -18.45 29.63
CA ASN A 56 -13.48 -17.29 29.80
C ASN A 56 -12.22 -17.28 28.91
N ALA A 57 -12.25 -17.86 27.70
CA ALA A 57 -11.07 -17.91 26.82
C ALA A 57 -10.43 -16.54 26.50
N PHE A 58 -11.15 -15.42 26.59
CA PHE A 58 -10.56 -14.11 26.26
C PHE A 58 -9.81 -13.47 27.43
N THR A 59 -10.21 -13.73 28.67
CA THR A 59 -9.67 -13.04 29.86
C THR A 59 -9.22 -13.99 30.98
N GLY A 60 -9.63 -15.26 30.94
CA GLY A 60 -9.47 -16.22 32.03
C GLY A 60 -8.22 -17.09 31.95
N GLU A 61 -7.70 -17.38 30.75
CA GLU A 61 -6.50 -18.21 30.58
C GLU A 61 -5.21 -17.36 30.58
N ASN A 62 -4.36 -17.55 29.56
CA ASN A 62 -3.07 -16.89 29.43
C ASN A 62 -3.17 -15.42 28.98
N TYR A 63 -4.36 -14.96 28.60
CA TYR A 63 -4.57 -13.63 28.02
C TYR A 63 -5.23 -12.67 29.01
N ILE A 64 -4.83 -11.40 28.92
CA ILE A 64 -5.49 -10.26 29.54
C ILE A 64 -5.88 -9.26 28.45
N LYS A 65 -6.91 -8.46 28.73
CA LYS A 65 -7.42 -7.43 27.83
C LYS A 65 -7.34 -6.09 28.52
N ILE A 66 -6.54 -5.17 27.98
CA ILE A 66 -6.45 -3.80 28.47
C ILE A 66 -7.26 -2.95 27.52
N CYS A 67 -8.25 -2.25 28.05
CA CYS A 67 -9.24 -1.52 27.26
C CYS A 67 -9.13 -0.03 27.55
N SER A 68 -9.19 0.79 26.50
CA SER A 68 -9.28 2.25 26.62
C SER A 68 -10.06 2.83 25.44
N ASP A 69 -10.57 4.05 25.61
CA ASP A 69 -11.18 4.82 24.52
C ASP A 69 -10.13 5.40 23.56
N THR A 70 -8.84 5.39 23.94
CA THR A 70 -7.75 5.86 23.09
C THR A 70 -6.61 4.83 22.97
N PRO A 71 -5.96 4.73 21.80
CA PRO A 71 -4.82 3.84 21.60
C PRO A 71 -3.56 4.34 22.32
N ALA A 72 -3.40 5.66 22.47
CA ALA A 72 -2.28 6.25 23.21
C ALA A 72 -2.22 5.80 24.67
N ASP A 73 -3.37 5.65 25.34
CA ASP A 73 -3.42 5.11 26.70
C ASP A 73 -2.93 3.65 26.75
N LEU A 74 -3.20 2.87 25.69
CA LEU A 74 -2.79 1.47 25.59
C LEU A 74 -1.30 1.33 25.23
N GLU A 75 -0.78 2.23 24.38
CA GLU A 75 0.65 2.35 24.08
C GLU A 75 1.44 2.69 25.34
N ALA A 76 1.04 3.75 26.06
CA ALA A 76 1.67 4.15 27.31
C ALA A 76 1.63 3.03 28.37
N TRP A 77 0.49 2.32 28.45
CA TRP A 77 0.40 1.15 29.31
C TRP A 77 1.36 0.02 28.88
N SER A 78 1.46 -0.24 27.58
CA SER A 78 2.35 -1.27 27.01
C SER A 78 3.81 -0.95 27.26
N GLU A 79 4.25 0.29 27.04
CA GLU A 79 5.63 0.72 27.31
C GLU A 79 6.00 0.55 28.78
N LYS A 80 5.08 0.92 29.68
CA LYS A 80 5.30 0.86 31.13
C LYS A 80 5.29 -0.58 31.66
N ASN A 81 4.35 -1.41 31.21
CA ASN A 81 4.07 -2.72 31.81
C ASN A 81 4.57 -3.89 30.96
N ARG A 82 4.93 -3.66 29.70
CA ARG A 82 5.43 -4.64 28.73
C ARG A 82 6.59 -4.06 27.89
N PRO A 83 7.68 -3.58 28.53
CA PRO A 83 8.78 -2.90 27.84
C PRO A 83 9.54 -3.76 26.83
N ARG A 84 9.39 -5.09 26.88
CA ARG A 84 9.97 -6.04 25.91
C ARG A 84 9.02 -6.41 24.77
N SER A 85 7.79 -5.93 24.80
CA SER A 85 6.80 -6.21 23.74
C SER A 85 6.89 -5.18 22.63
N THR A 86 6.72 -5.64 21.40
CA THR A 86 6.47 -4.75 20.27
C THR A 86 4.96 -4.73 20.08
N LEU A 87 4.36 -3.55 20.22
CA LEU A 87 2.94 -3.38 19.95
C LEU A 87 2.68 -3.58 18.45
N VAL A 88 1.83 -4.56 18.12
CA VAL A 88 1.45 -4.87 16.75
C VAL A 88 -0.03 -4.60 16.56
N SER A 89 -0.40 -3.94 15.48
CA SER A 89 -1.81 -3.72 15.17
C SER A 89 -2.44 -4.91 14.47
N CYS A 90 -3.66 -5.25 14.88
CA CYS A 90 -4.43 -6.30 14.25
C CYS A 90 -4.71 -5.93 12.78
N GLN A 91 -4.26 -6.80 11.88
CA GLN A 91 -4.41 -6.60 10.44
C GLN A 91 -5.86 -6.77 9.93
N THR A 92 -6.76 -7.28 10.78
CA THR A 92 -8.19 -7.45 10.42
C THR A 92 -9.04 -6.24 10.81
N CYS A 93 -8.77 -5.62 11.96
CA CYS A 93 -9.55 -4.47 12.40
C CYS A 93 -8.83 -3.12 12.26
N LEU A 94 -7.51 -3.11 12.01
CA LEU A 94 -6.71 -1.93 11.67
C LEU A 94 -6.94 -0.76 12.65
N PRO A 95 -6.58 -0.92 13.94
CA PRO A 95 -6.84 0.07 14.99
C PRO A 95 -6.10 1.41 14.79
N ASP A 96 -4.91 1.41 14.19
CA ASP A 96 -4.09 2.63 13.98
C ASP A 96 -4.76 3.65 13.04
N GLU A 97 -5.62 3.19 12.14
CA GLU A 97 -6.42 4.03 11.24
C GLU A 97 -7.36 5.01 11.97
N MET A 98 -7.87 4.61 13.15
CA MET A 98 -8.78 5.45 13.94
C MET A 98 -8.02 6.33 14.95
N ALA A 99 -6.83 5.92 15.38
CA ALA A 99 -5.92 6.73 16.19
C ALA A 99 -5.61 8.07 15.49
N GLN A 100 -5.37 8.00 14.18
CA GLN A 100 -5.09 9.16 13.33
C GLN A 100 -6.30 10.10 13.15
N ARG A 101 -7.54 9.59 13.30
CA ARG A 101 -8.77 10.41 13.31
C ARG A 101 -9.00 11.13 14.65
N ASN A 102 -8.61 10.54 15.78
CA ASN A 102 -8.69 11.20 17.08
C ASN A 102 -7.63 12.30 17.29
N CYS A 103 -6.58 12.35 16.46
CA CYS A 103 -5.64 13.47 16.40
C CYS A 103 -6.16 14.71 15.65
N VAL A 104 -7.38 14.70 15.10
CA VAL A 104 -7.96 15.93 14.50
C VAL A 104 -8.43 16.90 15.59
N ASP A 105 -8.87 16.41 16.75
CA ASP A 105 -9.45 17.25 17.81
C ASP A 105 -8.42 17.92 18.75
N SER A 106 -7.14 17.56 18.62
CA SER A 106 -6.03 18.12 19.42
C SER A 106 -5.06 19.01 18.62
N ARG A 107 -5.31 19.22 17.32
CA ARG A 107 -4.42 20.03 16.47
C ARG A 107 -4.60 21.54 16.68
N PRO A 108 -3.51 22.34 16.65
CA PRO A 108 -3.59 23.78 16.80
C PRO A 108 -4.49 24.40 15.73
N LYS A 109 -5.22 25.48 16.06
CA LYS A 109 -6.02 26.21 15.07
C LYS A 109 -5.15 26.57 13.86
N PRO A 110 -5.67 26.44 12.62
CA PRO A 110 -4.93 26.74 11.41
C PRO A 110 -4.33 28.15 11.46
N LYS A 111 -3.03 28.27 11.16
CA LYS A 111 -2.32 29.54 11.32
C LYS A 111 -2.70 30.57 10.25
N LEU A 112 -3.27 30.13 9.14
CA LEU A 112 -3.64 30.95 7.98
C LEU A 112 -5.15 30.94 7.75
N ALA A 113 -5.66 32.00 7.13
CA ALA A 113 -6.98 31.96 6.52
C ALA A 113 -6.97 30.97 5.34
N TYR A 114 -8.08 30.25 5.12
CA TYR A 114 -8.19 29.22 4.08
C TYR A 114 -7.70 29.69 2.70
N SER A 115 -8.07 30.92 2.30
CA SER A 115 -7.63 31.50 1.02
C SER A 115 -6.10 31.71 0.94
N LYS A 116 -5.47 32.11 2.03
CA LYS A 116 -4.00 32.25 2.12
C LYS A 116 -3.32 30.89 2.12
N PHE A 117 -3.94 29.88 2.71
CA PHE A 117 -3.43 28.52 2.67
C PHE A 117 -3.47 27.94 1.25
N CYS A 118 -4.60 28.05 0.53
CA CYS A 118 -4.68 27.67 -0.87
C CYS A 118 -3.60 28.37 -1.73
N ALA A 119 -3.44 29.68 -1.55
CA ALA A 119 -2.39 30.43 -2.24
C ALA A 119 -0.97 29.91 -1.90
N SER A 120 -0.73 29.49 -0.65
CA SER A 120 0.55 28.89 -0.24
C SER A 120 0.84 27.56 -0.94
N LEU A 121 -0.16 26.85 -1.43
CA LEU A 121 -0.01 25.60 -2.20
C LEU A 121 0.23 25.86 -3.70
N GLY A 122 0.35 27.12 -4.09
CA GLY A 122 0.45 27.55 -5.48
C GLY A 122 -0.89 27.72 -6.17
N CYS A 123 -2.02 27.54 -5.49
CA CYS A 123 -3.37 27.62 -6.05
C CYS A 123 -4.17 28.79 -5.44
N PRO A 124 -4.11 30.00 -6.01
CA PRO A 124 -4.95 31.10 -5.54
C PRO A 124 -6.44 30.85 -5.86
N MET A 125 -7.32 31.32 -4.98
CA MET A 125 -8.77 31.29 -5.24
C MET A 125 -9.15 32.44 -6.16
N ARG A 126 -9.98 32.18 -7.17
CA ARG A 126 -10.48 33.23 -8.08
C ARG A 126 -11.38 34.22 -7.35
N ASN A 127 -12.17 33.75 -6.38
CA ASN A 127 -12.96 34.61 -5.51
C ASN A 127 -13.04 34.09 -4.07
N ILE A 128 -12.45 34.82 -3.13
CA ILE A 128 -12.40 34.41 -1.71
C ILE A 128 -13.76 34.37 -1.00
N VAL A 129 -14.81 35.00 -1.56
CA VAL A 129 -16.13 35.11 -0.94
C VAL A 129 -16.98 33.87 -1.22
N TRP A 130 -16.85 33.29 -2.42
CA TRP A 130 -17.75 32.22 -2.87
C TRP A 130 -17.06 31.07 -3.58
N SER A 131 -15.73 31.06 -3.76
CA SER A 131 -15.01 29.91 -4.32
C SER A 131 -14.85 28.81 -3.27
N TRP A 132 -15.04 27.57 -3.69
CA TRP A 132 -14.88 26.36 -2.85
C TRP A 132 -13.72 25.48 -3.32
N SER A 133 -13.06 25.95 -4.37
CA SER A 133 -11.92 25.35 -5.06
C SER A 133 -10.91 26.43 -5.41
N ALA A 134 -9.66 26.04 -5.57
CA ALA A 134 -8.58 26.89 -6.00
C ALA A 134 -7.80 26.17 -7.10
N VAL A 135 -7.29 26.90 -8.09
CA VAL A 135 -6.64 26.28 -9.24
C VAL A 135 -5.47 27.13 -9.70
N ASN A 136 -4.42 26.48 -10.18
CA ASN A 136 -3.36 27.08 -10.95
C ASN A 136 -3.19 26.30 -12.25
N HIS A 137 -3.64 26.89 -13.35
CA HIS A 137 -3.59 26.25 -14.66
C HIS A 137 -2.16 26.14 -15.23
N GLU A 138 -1.25 27.02 -14.83
CA GLU A 138 0.16 26.97 -15.27
C GLU A 138 0.90 25.82 -14.59
N LEU A 139 0.66 25.61 -13.30
CA LEU A 139 1.18 24.46 -12.56
C LEU A 139 0.40 23.17 -12.83
N GLY A 140 -0.75 23.26 -13.51
CA GLY A 140 -1.66 22.12 -13.69
C GLY A 140 -2.13 21.54 -12.35
N ARG A 141 -2.48 22.38 -11.37
CA ARG A 141 -2.85 21.96 -10.01
C ARG A 141 -4.20 22.51 -9.59
N ALA A 142 -5.02 21.70 -8.93
CA ALA A 142 -6.27 22.12 -8.32
C ALA A 142 -6.40 21.63 -6.88
N VAL A 143 -7.06 22.43 -6.04
CA VAL A 143 -7.30 22.13 -4.63
C VAL A 143 -8.78 22.34 -4.33
N PHE A 144 -9.39 21.38 -3.65
CA PHE A 144 -10.82 21.38 -3.35
C PHE A 144 -11.09 21.31 -1.85
N SER A 145 -12.15 21.97 -1.40
CA SER A 145 -12.69 21.72 -0.05
C SER A 145 -13.36 20.34 -0.04
N VAL A 146 -12.93 19.45 0.86
CA VAL A 146 -13.56 18.15 1.11
C VAL A 146 -14.17 18.17 2.49
N TRP A 147 -15.47 17.97 2.58
CA TRP A 147 -16.16 17.90 3.88
C TRP A 147 -15.95 16.54 4.53
N GLU A 148 -15.59 16.54 5.81
CA GLU A 148 -15.33 15.31 6.56
C GLU A 148 -16.54 14.37 6.59
N ASP A 149 -17.75 14.90 6.74
CA ASP A 149 -19.00 14.14 6.72
C ASP A 149 -19.38 13.63 5.32
N GLY A 150 -18.82 14.22 4.27
CA GLY A 150 -19.03 13.82 2.88
C GLY A 150 -18.02 12.80 2.35
N LEU A 151 -16.95 12.51 3.11
CA LEU A 151 -15.93 11.52 2.76
C LEU A 151 -16.34 10.14 3.29
N VAL A 152 -16.80 9.27 2.38
CA VAL A 152 -17.26 7.93 2.73
C VAL A 152 -16.46 6.90 1.95
N GLY A 153 -15.65 6.10 2.65
CA GLY A 153 -14.86 5.01 2.03
C GLY A 153 -13.93 5.49 0.90
N GLY A 154 -13.28 6.65 1.07
CA GLY A 154 -12.42 7.24 0.05
C GLY A 154 -13.12 7.85 -1.15
N ARG A 155 -14.45 7.88 -1.12
CA ARG A 155 -15.28 8.51 -2.16
C ARG A 155 -15.86 9.81 -1.63
N VAL A 156 -15.76 10.86 -2.45
CA VAL A 156 -16.37 12.15 -2.20
C VAL A 156 -17.19 12.54 -3.42
N VAL A 157 -18.48 12.80 -3.23
CA VAL A 157 -19.29 13.35 -4.31
C VAL A 157 -18.99 14.84 -4.44
N MET A 158 -18.40 15.24 -5.56
CA MET A 158 -18.03 16.64 -5.78
C MET A 158 -19.19 17.44 -6.35
N TRP A 159 -20.02 16.81 -7.17
CA TRP A 159 -21.25 17.38 -7.72
C TRP A 159 -22.14 16.26 -8.30
N HIS A 160 -23.46 16.38 -8.10
CA HIS A 160 -24.46 15.51 -8.73
C HIS A 160 -25.00 16.15 -10.00
N LYS A 161 -25.03 15.42 -11.13
CA LYS A 161 -25.57 15.93 -12.41
C LYS A 161 -27.06 16.32 -12.35
N ALA A 162 -27.80 15.73 -11.42
CA ALA A 162 -29.20 16.08 -11.15
C ALA A 162 -29.37 17.45 -10.46
N ASP A 163 -28.31 17.97 -9.82
CA ASP A 163 -28.33 19.27 -9.14
C ASP A 163 -27.97 20.40 -10.11
N LEU A 164 -28.94 20.73 -10.96
CA LEU A 164 -28.81 21.79 -11.95
C LEU A 164 -28.74 23.19 -11.31
N GLN A 165 -29.41 23.40 -10.17
CA GLN A 165 -29.41 24.69 -9.46
C GLN A 165 -28.03 25.03 -8.89
N TYR A 166 -27.23 24.02 -8.52
CA TYR A 166 -25.84 24.22 -8.11
C TYR A 166 -24.98 24.82 -9.21
N LYS A 167 -25.20 24.41 -10.47
CA LYS A 167 -24.45 24.90 -11.64
C LYS A 167 -24.71 26.38 -11.94
N ASP A 168 -25.87 26.90 -11.53
CA ASP A 168 -26.24 28.31 -11.75
C ASP A 168 -25.62 29.26 -10.71
N ARG A 169 -25.12 28.74 -9.58
CA ARG A 169 -24.37 29.52 -8.58
C ARG A 169 -22.95 29.76 -9.10
N ASN A 170 -22.45 31.00 -8.98
CA ASN A 170 -21.09 31.37 -9.44
C ASN A 170 -19.99 30.41 -8.93
N GLY A 171 -20.06 30.00 -7.64
CA GLY A 171 -19.11 29.04 -7.06
C GLY A 171 -19.29 27.61 -7.53
N GLY A 172 -20.51 27.19 -7.85
CA GLY A 172 -20.77 25.86 -8.40
C GLY A 172 -20.28 25.75 -9.84
N LYS A 173 -20.54 26.77 -10.66
CA LYS A 173 -20.02 26.87 -12.04
C LYS A 173 -18.49 26.80 -12.07
N GLU A 174 -17.82 27.59 -11.23
CA GLU A 174 -16.35 27.58 -11.13
C GLU A 174 -15.83 26.21 -10.70
N LYS A 175 -16.44 25.59 -9.68
CA LYS A 175 -16.02 24.27 -9.19
C LYS A 175 -16.14 23.21 -10.28
N ILE A 176 -17.25 23.18 -11.02
CA ILE A 176 -17.47 22.24 -12.13
C ILE A 176 -16.44 22.47 -13.23
N GLU A 177 -16.19 23.72 -13.64
CA GLU A 177 -15.17 24.06 -14.64
C GLU A 177 -13.78 23.55 -14.23
N ILE A 178 -13.41 23.70 -12.95
CA ILE A 178 -12.12 23.22 -12.43
C ILE A 178 -12.08 21.69 -12.40
N LEU A 179 -13.17 21.01 -12.02
CA LEU A 179 -13.25 19.54 -12.01
C LEU A 179 -13.11 18.97 -13.44
N GLU A 180 -13.87 19.51 -14.40
CA GLU A 180 -13.80 19.13 -15.81
C GLU A 180 -12.41 19.39 -16.39
N ALA A 181 -11.82 20.56 -16.09
CA ALA A 181 -10.45 20.87 -16.49
C ALA A 181 -9.42 19.92 -15.85
N SER A 182 -9.63 19.53 -14.60
CA SER A 182 -8.74 18.59 -13.90
C SER A 182 -8.72 17.22 -14.55
N ILE A 183 -9.87 16.75 -15.06
CA ILE A 183 -9.96 15.51 -15.84
C ILE A 183 -9.30 15.71 -17.22
N ALA A 184 -9.74 16.72 -17.97
CA ALA A 184 -9.34 16.91 -19.37
C ALA A 184 -7.84 17.20 -19.52
N LYS A 185 -7.26 17.95 -18.59
CA LYS A 185 -5.86 18.37 -18.60
C LYS A 185 -4.98 17.61 -17.60
N ARG A 186 -5.55 16.64 -16.88
CA ARG A 186 -4.87 15.79 -15.88
C ARG A 186 -4.15 16.60 -14.81
N TYR A 187 -4.86 17.50 -14.14
CA TYR A 187 -4.27 18.30 -13.06
C TYR A 187 -3.92 17.44 -11.84
N GLU A 188 -2.89 17.85 -11.11
CA GLU A 188 -2.66 17.39 -9.74
C GLU A 188 -3.82 17.88 -8.87
N THR A 189 -4.65 16.97 -8.37
CA THR A 189 -5.82 17.35 -7.57
C THR A 189 -5.66 16.98 -6.10
N TYR A 190 -5.89 17.95 -5.22
CA TYR A 190 -5.77 17.76 -3.78
C TYR A 190 -7.05 18.16 -3.05
N GLY A 191 -7.37 17.47 -1.96
CA GLY A 191 -8.49 17.75 -1.07
C GLY A 191 -7.99 18.30 0.26
N ILE A 192 -8.53 19.43 0.68
CA ILE A 192 -8.34 19.95 2.04
C ILE A 192 -9.53 19.48 2.88
N LEU A 193 -9.27 18.65 3.88
CA LEU A 193 -10.31 18.17 4.78
C LEU A 193 -10.84 19.33 5.64
N CYS A 194 -12.15 19.53 5.62
CA CYS A 194 -12.85 20.64 6.26
C CYS A 194 -13.94 20.11 7.20
N LYS A 195 -14.06 20.71 8.38
CA LYS A 195 -15.19 20.49 9.30
C LYS A 195 -16.24 21.58 9.08
N ALA A 196 -17.50 21.20 8.94
CA ALA A 196 -18.60 22.15 8.86
C ALA A 196 -18.94 22.72 10.25
N LYS A 197 -19.40 23.97 10.32
CA LYS A 197 -20.03 24.51 11.54
C LYS A 197 -21.36 23.82 11.84
N ASP A 198 -22.09 23.55 10.77
CA ASP A 198 -23.38 22.88 10.74
C ASP A 198 -23.42 22.03 9.46
N THR A 199 -23.62 20.73 9.62
CA THR A 199 -23.67 19.76 8.52
C THR A 199 -24.95 19.88 7.69
N ASP A 200 -26.01 20.45 8.27
CA ASP A 200 -27.33 20.50 7.65
C ASP A 200 -27.61 21.87 6.98
N ALA A 201 -26.72 22.85 7.16
CA ALA A 201 -26.84 24.18 6.58
C ALA A 201 -26.56 24.20 5.06
N GLU A 202 -27.33 24.99 4.31
CA GLU A 202 -27.06 25.27 2.89
C GLU A 202 -27.17 26.77 2.58
N PRO A 203 -26.08 27.48 2.22
CA PRO A 203 -24.72 26.99 2.02
C PRO A 203 -23.98 26.67 3.33
N ARG A 204 -23.13 25.63 3.31
CA ARG A 204 -22.29 25.23 4.46
C ARG A 204 -21.18 26.24 4.74
N GLU A 205 -20.89 26.48 6.02
CA GLU A 205 -19.73 27.26 6.47
C GLU A 205 -18.66 26.38 7.10
N ARG A 206 -17.38 26.68 6.83
CA ARG A 206 -16.24 25.98 7.44
C ARG A 206 -16.06 26.40 8.90
N ALA A 207 -16.02 25.43 9.82
CA ALA A 207 -15.59 25.61 11.20
C ALA A 207 -14.06 25.58 11.32
N SER A 208 -13.42 24.61 10.66
CA SER A 208 -11.97 24.43 10.61
C SER A 208 -11.57 23.64 9.36
N TYR A 209 -10.26 23.55 9.10
CA TYR A 209 -9.67 22.76 8.01
C TYR A 209 -8.29 22.24 8.40
N ASP A 210 -7.82 21.19 7.73
CA ASP A 210 -6.47 20.63 7.90
C ASP A 210 -5.43 21.44 7.08
N ASP A 211 -4.47 22.07 7.75
CA ASP A 211 -3.41 22.86 7.12
C ASP A 211 -2.05 22.13 7.03
N GLN A 212 -2.01 20.86 7.44
CA GLN A 212 -0.80 20.04 7.45
C GLN A 212 -0.86 18.92 6.40
N SER A 213 -1.99 18.22 6.32
CA SER A 213 -2.18 17.08 5.42
C SER A 213 -3.21 17.40 4.34
N LEU A 214 -2.98 16.85 3.14
CA LEU A 214 -3.88 16.95 2.00
C LEU A 214 -4.18 15.56 1.44
N LEU A 215 -5.44 15.36 1.07
CA LEU A 215 -5.87 14.18 0.31
C LEU A 215 -5.38 14.32 -1.13
N VAL A 216 -4.77 13.28 -1.68
CA VAL A 216 -4.51 13.19 -3.12
C VAL A 216 -5.75 12.60 -3.77
N LEU A 217 -6.33 13.34 -4.72
CA LEU A 217 -7.60 13.00 -5.34
C LEU A 217 -7.39 12.53 -6.79
N ARG A 218 -8.26 11.63 -7.22
CA ARG A 218 -8.51 11.29 -8.62
C ARG A 218 -9.95 11.67 -8.94
N ILE A 219 -10.15 12.64 -9.82
CA ILE A 219 -11.50 13.06 -10.22
C ILE A 219 -11.97 12.19 -11.39
N VAL A 220 -13.19 11.67 -11.29
CA VAL A 220 -13.82 10.80 -12.28
C VAL A 220 -15.19 11.36 -12.65
N ASP A 221 -15.50 11.35 -13.94
CA ASP A 221 -16.83 11.65 -14.44
C ASP A 221 -17.66 10.36 -14.48
N GLU A 222 -18.59 10.24 -13.54
CA GLU A 222 -19.54 9.13 -13.45
C GLU A 222 -20.89 9.50 -14.07
N PRO A 223 -21.73 8.52 -14.40
CA PRO A 223 -23.07 8.79 -14.95
C PRO A 223 -23.90 9.77 -14.11
N ASP A 224 -23.78 9.68 -12.78
CA ASP A 224 -24.61 10.44 -11.83
C ASP A 224 -23.96 11.75 -11.35
N GLY A 225 -22.68 12.00 -11.65
CA GLY A 225 -21.95 13.14 -11.10
C GLY A 225 -20.44 13.09 -11.28
N LEU A 226 -19.78 14.16 -10.82
CA LEU A 226 -18.33 14.23 -10.71
C LEU A 226 -17.92 13.74 -9.32
N ILE A 227 -17.10 12.70 -9.27
CA ILE A 227 -16.69 12.00 -8.05
C ILE A 227 -15.19 12.17 -7.85
N ALA A 228 -14.76 12.42 -6.62
CA ALA A 228 -13.36 12.39 -6.24
C ALA A 228 -13.07 11.12 -5.43
N TYR A 229 -12.09 10.37 -5.90
CA TYR A 229 -11.54 9.21 -5.20
C TYR A 229 -10.23 9.61 -4.53
N VAL A 230 -10.12 9.36 -3.22
CA VAL A 230 -8.87 9.53 -2.51
C VAL A 230 -7.94 8.38 -2.93
N ILE A 231 -6.73 8.72 -3.36
CA ILE A 231 -5.70 7.75 -3.80
C ILE A 231 -4.48 7.76 -2.89
N GLY A 232 -4.43 8.65 -1.90
CA GLY A 232 -3.35 8.79 -0.94
C GLY A 232 -3.44 10.10 -0.17
N GLU A 233 -2.46 10.36 0.67
CA GLU A 233 -2.27 11.61 1.39
C GLU A 233 -0.85 12.15 1.19
N THR A 234 -0.70 13.47 1.25
CA THR A 234 0.59 14.16 1.19
C THR A 234 0.59 15.35 2.15
N THR A 235 1.75 15.94 2.41
CA THR A 235 1.85 17.11 3.31
C THR A 235 1.81 18.42 2.54
N ALA A 236 1.29 19.47 3.18
CA ALA A 236 1.30 20.82 2.64
C ALA A 236 2.74 21.31 2.34
N GLU A 237 3.72 20.86 3.12
CA GLU A 237 5.13 21.14 2.91
C GLU A 237 5.68 20.46 1.66
N ALA A 238 5.38 19.17 1.45
CA ALA A 238 5.78 18.45 0.24
C ALA A 238 5.22 19.13 -1.03
N ILE A 239 3.96 19.59 -1.01
CA ILE A 239 3.36 20.31 -2.14
C ILE A 239 4.10 21.64 -2.41
N ARG A 240 4.44 22.40 -1.35
CA ARG A 240 5.19 23.67 -1.47
C ARG A 240 6.59 23.49 -2.05
N LEU A 241 7.24 22.37 -1.73
CA LEU A 241 8.56 22.01 -2.26
C LEU A 241 8.51 21.39 -3.67
N GLY A 242 7.32 21.26 -4.28
CA GLY A 242 7.14 20.62 -5.58
C GLY A 242 7.31 19.09 -5.55
N GLN A 243 7.20 18.48 -4.36
CA GLN A 243 7.35 17.05 -4.12
C GLN A 243 6.01 16.36 -3.80
N GLY A 244 4.87 17.03 -4.01
CA GLY A 244 3.54 16.56 -3.60
C GLY A 244 3.19 15.14 -4.07
N LEU A 245 3.51 14.80 -5.33
CA LEU A 245 3.31 13.46 -5.90
C LEU A 245 4.44 12.45 -5.60
N ASN A 246 5.61 12.92 -5.20
CA ASN A 246 6.76 12.06 -4.85
C ASN A 246 6.70 11.58 -3.39
N HIS A 247 5.80 12.15 -2.59
CA HIS A 247 5.60 11.86 -1.18
C HIS A 247 4.12 11.54 -0.90
N VAL A 248 3.50 10.73 -1.76
CA VAL A 248 2.13 10.24 -1.54
C VAL A 248 2.21 9.00 -0.66
N MET A 249 1.70 9.13 0.56
CA MET A 249 1.50 7.98 1.43
C MET A 249 0.16 7.33 1.09
N PRO A 250 0.10 6.00 0.90
CA PRO A 250 -1.16 5.30 0.69
C PRO A 250 -2.04 5.42 1.94
N VAL A 251 -3.32 5.72 1.74
CA VAL A 251 -4.33 5.73 2.81
C VAL A 251 -5.22 4.51 2.69
N GLN A 252 -5.59 3.90 3.82
CA GLN A 252 -6.28 2.60 3.83
C GLN A 252 -7.74 2.64 3.32
N TYR A 253 -8.33 3.82 3.17
CA TYR A 253 -9.63 4.01 2.51
C TYR A 253 -9.51 4.48 1.07
N ALA A 254 -8.29 4.62 0.51
CA ALA A 254 -8.14 4.83 -0.92
C ALA A 254 -8.79 3.66 -1.63
N ILE A 255 -9.66 3.93 -2.59
CA ILE A 255 -10.30 2.83 -3.30
C ILE A 255 -9.20 2.08 -4.05
N ASP A 256 -8.99 0.83 -3.65
CA ASP A 256 -8.15 -0.12 -4.34
C ASP A 256 -8.85 -0.61 -5.61
N ASP A 257 -9.09 0.33 -6.53
CA ASP A 257 -9.55 0.06 -7.89
C ASP A 257 -8.36 -0.32 -8.80
N LEU A 258 -7.21 -0.72 -8.26
CA LEU A 258 -6.09 -1.24 -9.04
C LEU A 258 -6.13 -2.76 -9.24
N ALA A 259 -7.19 -3.43 -8.78
CA ALA A 259 -7.65 -4.67 -9.39
C ALA A 259 -8.52 -4.36 -10.62
N ILE A 260 -7.90 -3.92 -11.71
CA ILE A 260 -8.22 -4.07 -13.15
C ILE A 260 -7.62 -2.86 -13.90
N ASP A 261 -6.42 -3.02 -14.45
CA ASP A 261 -5.85 -2.13 -15.47
C ASP A 261 -6.25 -2.64 -16.87
N PRO A 262 -6.90 -1.84 -17.76
CA PRO A 262 -6.78 -2.03 -19.19
C PRO A 262 -5.42 -1.46 -19.66
N MET A 263 -4.41 -2.32 -19.66
CA MET A 263 -3.08 -2.18 -20.24
C MET A 263 -2.76 -0.89 -21.06
N GLY A 264 -1.81 -0.09 -20.56
CA GLY A 264 -0.77 0.57 -21.38
C GLY A 264 -0.65 2.11 -21.31
N HIS A 265 0.61 2.60 -21.24
CA HIS A 265 0.96 4.01 -21.49
C HIS A 265 1.66 4.15 -22.84
N ALA A 266 1.20 5.08 -23.70
CA ALA A 266 1.82 5.35 -25.00
C ALA A 266 3.21 6.03 -24.88
N GLN A 267 3.56 6.54 -23.69
CA GLN A 267 4.87 7.09 -23.39
C GLN A 267 5.32 6.56 -22.02
N VAL A 268 6.52 5.96 -21.98
CA VAL A 268 7.09 5.27 -20.82
C VAL A 268 8.19 6.13 -20.22
N ASP A 269 8.07 6.47 -18.93
CA ASP A 269 9.13 7.18 -18.21
C ASP A 269 10.25 6.22 -17.79
N ARG A 270 11.51 6.64 -18.00
CA ARG A 270 12.70 5.84 -17.65
C ARG A 270 13.13 6.13 -16.21
N ALA A 271 13.07 5.12 -15.35
CA ALA A 271 13.74 5.10 -14.06
C ALA A 271 15.18 4.58 -14.21
N SER A 272 16.14 5.20 -13.52
CA SER A 272 17.51 4.71 -13.40
C SER A 272 17.72 3.99 -12.06
N HIS A 273 18.32 2.80 -12.11
CA HIS A 273 18.67 1.99 -10.93
C HIS A 273 20.17 1.67 -10.97
N VAL A 274 20.83 1.74 -9.81
CA VAL A 274 22.19 1.21 -9.63
C VAL A 274 22.07 -0.20 -9.07
N ARG A 275 22.56 -1.21 -9.81
CA ARG A 275 22.65 -2.61 -9.35
C ARG A 275 24.10 -3.04 -9.27
N ASN A 276 24.43 -3.83 -8.26
CA ASN A 276 25.72 -4.51 -8.15
C ASN A 276 25.61 -5.89 -8.78
N ASP A 277 26.38 -6.17 -9.85
CA ASP A 277 26.40 -7.45 -10.55
C ASP A 277 27.76 -8.15 -10.39
N PHE A 278 27.76 -9.47 -10.32
CA PHE A 278 28.98 -10.29 -10.39
C PHE A 278 29.42 -10.45 -11.86
N LYS A 279 30.70 -10.19 -12.15
CA LYS A 279 31.26 -10.35 -13.50
C LYS A 279 31.41 -11.83 -13.85
N ARG A 280 30.49 -12.35 -14.66
CA ARG A 280 30.50 -13.74 -15.17
C ARG A 280 31.47 -13.88 -16.36
N ASN A 281 32.10 -15.03 -16.49
CA ASN A 281 32.99 -15.38 -17.59
C ASN A 281 32.17 -15.85 -18.82
N PRO A 282 32.15 -15.08 -19.92
CA PRO A 282 31.36 -15.43 -21.11
C PRO A 282 31.83 -16.72 -21.77
N ALA A 283 33.10 -17.11 -21.64
CA ALA A 283 33.65 -18.32 -22.25
C ALA A 283 32.99 -19.59 -21.68
N ILE A 284 32.65 -19.58 -20.38
CA ILE A 284 32.03 -20.73 -19.70
C ILE A 284 30.60 -20.93 -20.21
N ARG A 285 29.86 -19.83 -20.33
CA ARG A 285 28.49 -19.83 -20.86
C ARG A 285 28.48 -20.30 -22.31
N ALA A 286 29.36 -19.75 -23.15
CA ALA A 286 29.49 -20.18 -24.54
C ALA A 286 29.80 -21.67 -24.65
N ARG A 287 30.76 -22.16 -23.85
CA ARG A 287 31.14 -23.57 -23.83
C ARG A 287 29.99 -24.49 -23.45
N VAL A 288 29.21 -24.15 -22.42
CA VAL A 288 28.06 -24.97 -22.00
C VAL A 288 26.96 -24.98 -23.07
N LEU A 289 26.71 -23.86 -23.73
CA LEU A 289 25.73 -23.78 -24.82
C LEU A 289 26.17 -24.57 -26.06
N GLU A 290 27.47 -24.57 -26.39
CA GLU A 290 28.03 -25.40 -27.45
C GLU A 290 27.89 -26.89 -27.15
N LEU A 291 28.22 -27.32 -25.93
CA LEU A 291 28.09 -28.71 -25.48
C LEU A 291 26.64 -29.21 -25.54
N ALA A 292 25.70 -28.34 -25.22
CA ALA A 292 24.27 -28.64 -25.26
C ALA A 292 23.73 -28.84 -26.69
N ASN A 293 24.48 -28.41 -27.73
CA ASN A 293 24.13 -28.56 -29.13
C ASN A 293 22.67 -28.19 -29.47
N GLY A 294 22.17 -27.13 -28.82
CA GLY A 294 20.81 -26.66 -29.03
C GLY A 294 19.70 -27.47 -28.36
N GLN A 295 20.03 -28.43 -27.50
CA GLN A 295 19.07 -29.19 -26.69
C GLN A 295 19.20 -28.86 -25.21
N CYS A 296 18.06 -28.70 -24.53
CA CYS A 296 18.02 -28.52 -23.08
C CYS A 296 18.63 -29.73 -22.37
N GLU A 297 19.62 -29.53 -21.50
CA GLU A 297 20.32 -30.61 -20.81
C GLU A 297 19.44 -31.33 -19.77
N HIS A 298 18.34 -30.69 -19.33
CA HIS A 298 17.39 -31.30 -18.42
C HIS A 298 16.35 -32.18 -19.15
N CYS A 299 15.59 -31.59 -20.07
CA CYS A 299 14.44 -32.23 -20.71
C CYS A 299 14.70 -32.76 -22.14
N GLY A 300 15.87 -32.49 -22.71
CA GLY A 300 16.27 -32.92 -24.07
C GLY A 300 15.55 -32.20 -25.20
N LYS A 301 14.62 -31.28 -24.92
CA LYS A 301 13.91 -30.53 -25.96
C LYS A 301 14.86 -29.59 -26.70
N GLU A 302 14.73 -29.53 -28.02
CA GLU A 302 15.44 -28.54 -28.83
C GLU A 302 14.96 -27.13 -28.50
N GLY A 303 15.91 -26.20 -28.44
CA GLY A 303 15.62 -24.77 -28.40
C GLY A 303 14.91 -24.31 -29.68
N PHE A 304 14.27 -23.15 -29.63
CA PHE A 304 13.70 -22.55 -30.85
C PHE A 304 14.81 -21.97 -31.73
N LEU A 305 14.56 -21.86 -33.03
CA LEU A 305 15.51 -21.27 -33.96
C LEU A 305 15.62 -19.76 -33.76
N THR A 306 16.85 -19.28 -33.59
CA THR A 306 17.16 -17.86 -33.62
C THR A 306 17.27 -17.36 -35.05
N THR A 307 17.19 -16.04 -35.23
CA THR A 307 17.41 -15.40 -36.54
C THR A 307 18.81 -15.68 -37.11
N GLY A 308 19.78 -16.02 -36.26
CA GLY A 308 21.12 -16.47 -36.65
C GLY A 308 21.22 -17.96 -37.01
N GLY A 309 20.11 -18.70 -37.07
CA GLY A 309 20.06 -20.12 -37.42
C GLY A 309 20.45 -21.08 -36.29
N GLY A 310 21.03 -20.59 -35.20
CA GLY A 310 21.31 -21.38 -34.00
C GLY A 310 20.06 -21.63 -33.15
N ARG A 311 20.12 -22.63 -32.26
CA ARG A 311 19.05 -22.97 -31.31
C ARG A 311 19.22 -22.20 -30.01
N TYR A 312 18.17 -21.54 -29.53
CA TYR A 312 18.23 -20.72 -28.32
C TYR A 312 18.14 -21.56 -27.04
N LEU A 313 19.10 -21.35 -26.13
CA LEU A 313 19.12 -21.87 -24.77
C LEU A 313 19.72 -20.84 -23.81
N GLU A 314 19.42 -20.97 -22.52
CA GLU A 314 19.89 -20.10 -21.46
C GLU A 314 20.89 -20.85 -20.56
N ALA A 315 22.09 -20.30 -20.38
CA ALA A 315 23.07 -20.84 -19.45
C ALA A 315 22.73 -20.39 -18.00
N HIS A 316 22.44 -21.37 -17.16
CA HIS A 316 22.01 -21.21 -15.78
C HIS A 316 23.09 -21.68 -14.80
N HIS A 317 23.40 -20.88 -13.80
CA HIS A 317 24.22 -21.30 -12.65
C HIS A 317 23.31 -22.05 -11.68
N VAL A 318 23.54 -23.34 -11.48
CA VAL A 318 22.67 -24.18 -10.65
C VAL A 318 22.80 -23.80 -9.18
N ILE A 319 24.03 -23.71 -8.67
CA ILE A 319 24.31 -23.07 -7.39
C ILE A 319 24.57 -21.59 -7.65
N ALA A 320 23.78 -20.73 -7.02
CA ALA A 320 23.88 -19.28 -7.20
C ALA A 320 25.27 -18.75 -6.79
N LEU A 321 25.80 -17.78 -7.55
CA LEU A 321 27.08 -17.13 -7.24
C LEU A 321 27.07 -16.41 -5.87
N ALA A 322 25.89 -16.00 -5.40
CA ALA A 322 25.69 -15.40 -4.08
C ALA A 322 25.85 -16.42 -2.93
N ASP A 323 25.63 -17.70 -3.22
CA ASP A 323 25.68 -18.82 -2.26
C ASP A 323 26.91 -19.72 -2.49
N GLN A 324 28.05 -19.10 -2.82
CA GLN A 324 29.35 -19.75 -3.07
C GLN A 324 29.43 -20.63 -4.34
N GLY A 325 28.47 -20.52 -5.27
CA GLY A 325 28.57 -21.18 -6.57
C GLY A 325 29.78 -20.68 -7.38
N HIS A 326 30.62 -21.59 -7.85
CA HIS A 326 31.74 -21.22 -8.72
C HIS A 326 31.25 -20.98 -10.16
N ASP A 327 31.79 -19.96 -10.82
CA ASP A 327 31.58 -19.76 -12.26
C ASP A 327 32.48 -20.74 -13.03
N THR A 328 32.00 -21.97 -13.15
CA THR A 328 32.70 -23.11 -13.78
C THR A 328 31.70 -23.89 -14.62
N VAL A 329 32.19 -24.61 -15.63
CA VAL A 329 31.34 -25.50 -16.45
C VAL A 329 30.57 -26.47 -15.55
N ASP A 330 31.16 -26.88 -14.43
CA ASP A 330 30.61 -27.85 -13.48
C ASP A 330 29.44 -27.34 -12.63
N ASN A 331 29.13 -26.05 -12.72
CA ASN A 331 28.01 -25.42 -12.03
C ASN A 331 27.06 -24.72 -13.02
N VAL A 332 27.27 -24.91 -14.34
CA VAL A 332 26.49 -24.26 -15.39
C VAL A 332 25.83 -25.30 -16.29
N ILE A 333 24.51 -25.16 -16.46
CA ILE A 333 23.66 -26.02 -17.29
C ILE A 333 22.95 -25.18 -18.37
N ALA A 334 22.79 -25.73 -19.57
CA ALA A 334 22.01 -25.15 -20.64
C ALA A 334 20.55 -25.60 -20.57
N LEU A 335 19.64 -24.64 -20.41
CA LEU A 335 18.20 -24.89 -20.23
C LEU A 335 17.37 -24.21 -21.31
N CYS A 336 16.19 -24.76 -21.59
CA CYS A 336 15.17 -24.01 -22.31
C CYS A 336 14.56 -22.92 -21.40
N SER A 337 13.96 -21.89 -22.00
CA SER A 337 13.40 -20.75 -21.26
C SER A 337 12.35 -21.13 -20.22
N GLU A 338 11.65 -22.25 -20.42
CA GLU A 338 10.68 -22.80 -19.46
C GLU A 338 11.39 -23.27 -18.18
N HIS A 339 12.30 -24.25 -18.29
CA HIS A 339 13.03 -24.77 -17.11
C HIS A 339 13.96 -23.72 -16.49
N HIS A 340 14.46 -22.75 -17.27
CA HIS A 340 15.23 -21.64 -16.72
C HIS A 340 14.37 -20.76 -15.80
N ARG A 341 13.13 -20.46 -16.19
CA ARG A 341 12.16 -19.72 -15.36
C ARG A 341 11.71 -20.55 -14.16
N GLU A 342 11.45 -21.83 -14.37
CA GLU A 342 11.02 -22.76 -13.33
C GLU A 342 12.09 -22.92 -12.24
N ALA A 343 13.37 -22.94 -12.60
CA ALA A 343 14.47 -22.95 -11.64
C ALA A 343 14.49 -21.71 -10.73
N HIS A 344 14.00 -20.56 -11.20
CA HIS A 344 13.99 -19.32 -10.41
C HIS A 344 12.72 -19.11 -9.57
N TYR A 345 11.58 -19.59 -10.06
CA TYR A 345 10.27 -19.22 -9.51
C TYR A 345 9.33 -20.41 -9.27
N GLY A 346 9.72 -21.61 -9.71
CA GLY A 346 8.91 -22.81 -9.60
C GLY A 346 8.79 -23.29 -8.16
N ALA A 347 7.63 -23.86 -7.83
CA ALA A 347 7.36 -24.42 -6.49
C ALA A 347 8.36 -25.54 -6.12
N GLU A 348 8.87 -26.26 -7.11
CA GLU A 348 9.79 -27.40 -6.94
C GLU A 348 11.24 -27.04 -7.33
N ALA A 349 11.61 -25.76 -7.31
CA ALA A 349 12.94 -25.29 -7.75
C ALA A 349 14.11 -26.02 -7.09
N GLU A 350 14.00 -26.35 -5.79
CA GLU A 350 15.03 -27.10 -5.04
C GLU A 350 15.23 -28.53 -5.58
N GLN A 351 14.14 -29.19 -6.01
CA GLN A 351 14.21 -30.53 -6.59
C GLN A 351 14.78 -30.50 -8.01
N LEU A 352 14.45 -29.45 -8.78
CA LEU A 352 15.03 -29.18 -10.09
C LEU A 352 16.53 -28.90 -9.99
N GLU A 353 16.98 -28.13 -9.00
CA GLU A 353 18.40 -27.87 -8.74
C GLU A 353 19.17 -29.19 -8.55
N ALA A 354 18.68 -30.07 -7.68
CA ALA A 354 19.27 -31.40 -7.47
C ALA A 354 19.29 -32.24 -8.76
N ALA A 355 18.24 -32.18 -9.57
CA ALA A 355 18.18 -32.87 -10.86
C ALA A 355 19.19 -32.31 -11.87
N PHE A 356 19.42 -30.99 -11.89
CA PHE A 356 20.41 -30.36 -12.76
C PHE A 356 21.84 -30.73 -12.37
N LEU A 357 22.16 -30.74 -11.07
CA LEU A 357 23.46 -31.18 -10.58
C LEU A 357 23.78 -32.61 -11.04
N ARG A 358 22.78 -33.50 -11.02
CA ARG A 358 22.92 -34.87 -11.53
C ARG A 358 23.21 -34.91 -13.03
N LYS A 359 22.50 -34.10 -13.83
CA LYS A 359 22.74 -34.00 -15.29
C LYS A 359 24.14 -33.47 -15.61
N ILE A 360 24.61 -32.46 -14.87
CA ILE A 360 25.97 -31.93 -15.03
C ILE A 360 27.01 -32.99 -14.65
N ALA A 361 26.77 -33.78 -13.60
CA ALA A 361 27.66 -34.88 -13.22
C ALA A 361 27.73 -35.97 -14.30
N ASP A 362 26.59 -36.34 -14.89
CA ASP A 362 26.53 -37.33 -15.99
C ASP A 362 27.29 -36.85 -17.25
N ARG A 363 27.29 -35.53 -17.53
CA ARG A 363 28.09 -34.91 -18.61
C ARG A 363 29.60 -35.11 -18.46
N LYS A 364 30.11 -35.16 -17.21
CA LYS A 364 31.53 -35.41 -16.93
C LYS A 364 31.94 -36.84 -17.28
N ILE A 365 31.06 -37.82 -17.05
CA ILE A 365 31.34 -39.25 -17.28
C ILE A 365 31.36 -39.57 -18.78
N GLY A 366 30.49 -38.93 -19.58
CA GLY A 366 30.46 -39.09 -21.04
C GLY A 366 31.66 -38.50 -21.77
N SER A 367 32.16 -37.35 -21.31
CA SER A 367 33.32 -36.66 -21.90
C SER A 367 34.63 -37.44 -21.75
N ASN A 368 34.81 -38.16 -20.64
CA ASN A 368 36.01 -38.99 -20.40
C ASN A 368 36.08 -40.29 -21.23
N LYS A 369 35.01 -40.68 -21.92
CA LYS A 369 34.97 -41.89 -22.76
C LYS A 369 35.38 -41.62 -24.22
N LEU A 370 35.35 -40.37 -24.65
CA LEU A 370 35.65 -39.94 -26.03
C LEU A 370 37.12 -39.60 -26.28
N GLU A 371 37.97 -39.63 -25.24
CA GLU A 371 39.42 -39.37 -25.35
C GLU A 371 40.28 -40.66 -25.31
N SER A 372 39.68 -41.85 -25.44
CA SER A 372 40.39 -43.13 -25.31
C SER A 372 40.09 -44.18 -26.40
N ASP A 373 39.67 -43.75 -27.59
CA ASP A 373 39.62 -44.60 -28.80
C ASP A 373 40.33 -43.93 -29.98
#